data_AF-A0ABD2YSE6-F1
#
_entry.id   AF-A0ABD2YSE6-F1
#
_cell.length_a   1.000
_cell.length_b   1.000
_cell.length_c   1.000
_cell.angle_alpha   90.00
_cell.angle_beta   90.00
_cell.angle_gamma   90.00
#
_symmetry.space_group_name_H-M   'P 1'
#
loop_
_entity.id
_entity.type
_entity.pdbx_description
1 polymer ?
#
loop_
_entity_poly.entity_id
_entity_poly.type
_entity_poly.pdbx_seq_one_letter_code
_entity_poly.pdbx_strand_id
1 'polypeptide(L)'
;MENAKLLQHNLKQTGHFDIISKEKGLPLVAFTFKDKNKSLAFELSKALRHHGWIVPAYTMPANVEHIAVLRVVVREDLGRQLIEKLFSHISSALFELSETTNSVPKILLTVEVKVGNDHDKGSLHLPTTSIHLKQDKYDRDRKKVHEVGGKTKGAC
;
A
#
# COMPACT_ATOMS: atom_id res chain seq x y z
N MET A 1 25.09 -16.06 0.86
CA MET A 1 24.03 -16.86 1.52
C MET A 1 23.71 -16.36 2.93
N GLU A 2 24.71 -16.07 3.77
CA GLU A 2 24.53 -15.59 5.16
C GLU A 2 23.58 -14.38 5.27
N ASN A 3 23.76 -13.39 4.40
CA ASN A 3 22.93 -12.20 4.31
C ASN A 3 21.42 -12.48 4.12
N ALA A 4 21.06 -13.45 3.28
CA ALA A 4 19.66 -13.83 3.11
C ALA A 4 19.08 -14.49 4.37
N LYS A 5 19.89 -15.28 5.09
CA LYS A 5 19.49 -15.89 6.37
C LYS A 5 19.31 -14.84 7.46
N LEU A 6 20.18 -13.83 7.51
CA LEU A 6 20.06 -12.71 8.43
C LEU A 6 18.75 -11.96 8.22
N LEU A 7 18.43 -11.59 6.97
CA LEU A 7 17.16 -10.92 6.66
C LEU A 7 15.96 -11.79 7.02
N GLN A 8 15.99 -13.09 6.71
CA GLN A 8 14.92 -14.02 7.11
C GLN A 8 14.75 -14.09 8.62
N HIS A 9 15.84 -14.13 9.38
CA HIS A 9 15.81 -14.15 10.84
C HIS A 9 15.15 -12.89 11.40
N ASN A 10 15.58 -11.71 10.95
CA ASN A 10 15.03 -10.43 11.40
C ASN A 10 13.53 -10.33 11.09
N LEU A 11 13.11 -10.75 9.88
CA LEU A 11 11.69 -10.77 9.51
C LEU A 11 10.85 -11.77 10.32
N LYS A 12 11.41 -12.91 10.71
CA LYS A 12 10.73 -13.87 11.60
C LYS A 12 10.54 -13.29 13.01
N GLN A 13 11.52 -12.55 13.51
CA GLN A 13 11.47 -11.94 14.85
C GLN A 13 10.37 -10.89 15.00
N THR A 14 9.94 -10.23 13.91
CA THR A 14 8.83 -9.26 14.00
C THR A 14 7.49 -9.92 14.30
N GLY A 15 7.35 -11.23 14.03
CA GLY A 15 6.10 -11.96 14.25
C GLY A 15 4.98 -11.64 13.25
N HIS A 16 5.12 -10.64 12.38
CA HIS A 16 4.10 -10.21 11.41
C HIS A 16 4.13 -10.97 10.07
N PHE A 17 5.25 -11.65 9.77
CA PHE A 17 5.49 -12.25 8.47
C PHE A 17 5.64 -13.77 8.53
N ASP A 18 5.20 -14.42 7.45
CA ASP A 18 5.53 -15.81 7.13
C ASP A 18 6.53 -15.85 5.97
N ILE A 19 7.61 -16.62 6.14
CA ILE A 19 8.64 -16.80 5.11
C ILE A 19 8.23 -17.94 4.18
N ILE A 20 8.16 -17.65 2.88
CA ILE A 20 7.77 -18.60 1.82
C ILE A 20 9.01 -19.18 1.13
N SER A 21 10.10 -18.42 1.06
CA SER A 21 11.34 -18.85 0.41
C SER A 21 12.05 -19.96 1.18
N LYS A 22 12.60 -20.94 0.46
CA LYS A 22 13.48 -21.98 1.02
C LYS A 22 14.86 -21.40 1.34
N GLU A 23 15.54 -21.96 2.34
CA GLU A 23 16.90 -21.53 2.73
C GLU A 23 17.99 -21.97 1.75
N LYS A 24 17.74 -23.03 0.98
CA LYS A 24 18.67 -23.60 0.00
C LYS A 24 18.20 -23.25 -1.41
N GLY A 25 19.10 -22.67 -2.22
CA GLY A 25 18.84 -22.31 -3.61
C GLY A 25 19.24 -20.87 -3.90
N LEU A 26 18.35 -20.13 -4.56
CA LEU A 26 18.57 -18.74 -4.94
C LEU A 26 18.68 -17.85 -3.69
N PRO A 27 19.59 -16.87 -3.66
CA PRO A 27 19.75 -15.96 -2.54
C PRO A 27 18.63 -14.91 -2.58
N LEU A 28 17.41 -15.32 -2.22
CA LEU A 28 16.26 -14.45 -2.12
C LEU A 28 15.44 -14.76 -0.87
N VAL A 29 14.69 -13.76 -0.43
CA VAL A 29 13.74 -13.86 0.66
C VAL A 29 12.37 -13.48 0.11
N ALA A 30 11.44 -14.42 0.16
CA ALA A 30 10.04 -14.19 -0.19
C ALA A 30 9.19 -14.36 1.07
N PHE A 31 8.32 -13.39 1.37
CA PHE A 31 7.52 -13.37 2.58
C PHE A 31 6.16 -12.73 2.37
N THR A 32 5.19 -13.11 3.21
CA THR A 32 3.81 -12.58 3.22
C THR A 32 3.44 -12.14 4.62
N PHE A 33 2.45 -11.24 4.74
CA PHE A 33 1.80 -10.95 6.02
C PHE A 33 0.98 -12.14 6.51
N LYS A 34 1.03 -12.41 7.82
CA LYS A 34 0.25 -13.48 8.46
C LYS A 34 -1.26 -13.27 8.38
N ASP A 35 -1.71 -12.02 8.45
CA ASP A 35 -3.13 -11.66 8.36
C ASP A 35 -3.72 -11.86 6.96
N LYS A 36 -2.89 -12.27 5.98
CA LYS A 36 -3.25 -12.49 4.57
C LYS A 36 -3.96 -11.28 3.93
N ASN A 37 -3.78 -10.09 4.48
CA ASN A 37 -4.31 -8.87 3.90
C ASN A 37 -3.42 -8.43 2.72
N LYS A 38 -3.88 -8.72 1.50
CA LYS A 38 -3.15 -8.37 0.28
C LYS A 38 -2.77 -6.90 0.18
N SER A 39 -3.63 -5.99 0.66
CA SER A 39 -3.39 -4.55 0.55
C SER A 39 -2.17 -4.12 1.35
N LEU A 40 -1.94 -4.72 2.52
CA LEU A 40 -0.78 -4.39 3.36
C LEU A 40 0.55 -4.67 2.64
N ALA A 41 0.63 -5.73 1.83
CA ALA A 41 1.84 -6.02 1.06
C ALA A 41 2.15 -4.92 0.02
N PHE A 42 1.12 -4.40 -0.65
CA PHE A 42 1.28 -3.32 -1.62
C PHE A 42 1.58 -1.98 -0.94
N GLU A 43 0.93 -1.68 0.19
CA GLU A 43 1.20 -0.46 0.95
C GLU A 43 2.60 -0.48 1.57
N LEU A 44 3.05 -1.62 2.12
CA LEU A 44 4.43 -1.76 2.59
C LEU A 44 5.44 -1.58 1.45
N SER A 45 5.19 -2.21 0.29
CA SER A 45 6.02 -2.01 -0.92
C SER A 45 6.08 -0.53 -1.31
N LYS A 46 4.97 0.20 -1.20
CA LYS A 46 4.90 1.63 -1.48
C LYS A 46 5.65 2.47 -0.45
N ALA A 47 5.47 2.21 0.84
CA ALA A 47 6.16 2.90 1.91
C ALA A 47 7.69 2.74 1.78
N LEU A 48 8.15 1.52 1.46
CA LEU A 48 9.57 1.25 1.23
C LEU A 48 10.16 2.04 0.06
N ARG A 49 9.37 2.38 -0.97
CA ARG A 49 9.84 3.26 -2.07
C ARG A 49 10.17 4.66 -1.59
N HIS A 50 9.48 5.21 -0.59
CA HIS A 50 9.82 6.52 -0.03
C HIS A 50 11.21 6.51 0.63
N HIS A 51 11.63 5.36 1.15
CA HIS A 51 12.97 5.15 1.69
C HIS A 51 14.01 4.75 0.63
N GLY A 52 13.66 4.77 -0.66
CA GLY A 52 14.54 4.39 -1.77
C GLY A 52 14.65 2.89 -2.03
N TRP A 53 13.85 2.05 -1.36
CA TRP A 53 13.86 0.60 -1.56
C TRP A 53 12.81 0.16 -2.59
N ILE A 54 13.23 -0.65 -3.57
CA ILE A 54 12.31 -1.26 -4.55
C ILE A 54 12.11 -2.72 -4.16
N VAL A 55 11.07 -2.98 -3.36
CA VAL A 55 10.66 -4.34 -2.99
C VAL A 55 9.36 -4.69 -3.72
N PRO A 56 9.38 -5.58 -4.73
CA PRO A 56 8.18 -5.97 -5.46
C PRO A 56 7.21 -6.74 -4.57
N ALA A 57 5.92 -6.40 -4.68
CA ALA A 57 4.80 -7.16 -4.13
C ALA A 57 3.93 -7.67 -5.28
N TYR A 58 3.53 -8.95 -5.25
CA TYR A 58 2.67 -9.55 -6.26
C TYR A 58 1.68 -10.54 -5.63
N THR A 59 0.52 -10.71 -6.24
CA THR A 59 -0.47 -11.72 -5.84
C THR A 59 -0.07 -13.09 -6.36
N MET A 60 -0.37 -14.13 -5.59
CA MET A 60 -0.17 -15.52 -6.02
C MET A 60 -1.14 -15.90 -7.14
N PRO A 61 -0.78 -16.90 -7.98
CA PRO A 61 -1.62 -17.38 -9.08
C PRO A 61 -2.92 -18.05 -8.61
N ALA A 62 -3.76 -18.43 -9.57
CA ALA A 62 -5.08 -19.03 -9.35
C ALA A 62 -5.07 -20.08 -8.23
N ASN A 63 -6.10 -20.04 -7.38
CA ASN A 63 -6.29 -20.76 -6.11
C ASN A 63 -5.73 -20.08 -4.85
N VAL A 64 -4.83 -19.08 -4.94
CA VAL A 64 -4.26 -18.41 -3.76
C VAL A 64 -4.16 -16.87 -3.91
N GLU A 65 -4.99 -16.28 -4.76
CA GLU A 65 -4.96 -14.85 -5.12
C GLU A 65 -5.16 -13.87 -3.95
N HIS A 66 -5.70 -14.35 -2.83
CA HIS A 66 -5.88 -13.57 -1.62
C HIS A 66 -4.56 -13.28 -0.89
N ILE A 67 -3.48 -13.97 -1.24
CA ILE A 67 -2.14 -13.78 -0.65
C ILE A 67 -1.29 -12.93 -1.58
N ALA A 68 -0.67 -11.89 -1.02
CA ALA A 68 0.34 -11.09 -1.69
C ALA A 68 1.71 -11.31 -1.06
N VAL A 69 2.71 -11.50 -1.90
CA VAL A 69 4.08 -11.86 -1.52
C VAL A 69 5.01 -10.70 -1.84
N LEU A 70 5.85 -10.33 -0.88
CA LEU A 70 7.02 -9.47 -1.10
C LEU A 70 8.25 -10.31 -1.39
N ARG A 71 9.10 -9.85 -2.31
CA ARG A 71 10.34 -10.56 -2.67
C ARG A 71 11.55 -9.63 -2.63
N VAL A 72 12.54 -9.98 -1.83
CA VAL A 72 13.85 -9.32 -1.77
C VAL A 72 14.89 -10.26 -2.35
N VAL A 73 15.60 -9.84 -3.40
CA VAL A 73 16.73 -10.60 -3.95
C VAL A 73 18.01 -10.09 -3.28
N VAL A 74 18.74 -11.00 -2.65
CA VAL A 74 19.98 -10.71 -1.93
C VAL A 74 21.16 -10.97 -2.87
N ARG A 75 21.61 -9.89 -3.49
CA ARG A 75 22.79 -9.88 -4.36
C ARG A 75 24.07 -9.71 -3.53
N GLU A 76 25.22 -9.82 -4.18
CA GLU A 76 26.54 -9.68 -3.53
C GLU A 76 26.78 -8.26 -2.98
N ASP A 77 26.21 -7.23 -3.60
CA ASP A 77 26.27 -5.83 -3.16
C ASP A 77 25.41 -5.55 -1.92
N LEU A 78 24.42 -6.41 -1.62
CA LEU A 78 23.56 -6.25 -0.45
C LEU A 78 24.26 -6.79 0.81
N GLY A 79 25.20 -6.00 1.33
CA GLY A 79 25.95 -6.30 2.55
C GLY A 79 25.10 -6.23 3.83
N ARG A 80 25.67 -6.70 4.94
CA ARG A 80 25.02 -6.76 6.26
C ARG A 80 24.42 -5.43 6.72
N GLN A 81 25.16 -4.34 6.58
CA GLN A 81 24.71 -3.00 6.97
C GLN A 81 23.47 -2.55 6.17
N LEU A 82 23.41 -2.87 4.87
CA LEU A 82 22.25 -2.55 4.04
C LEU A 82 21.02 -3.39 4.42
N ILE A 83 21.23 -4.62 4.89
CA ILE A 83 20.16 -5.49 5.39
C ILE A 83 19.59 -4.96 6.69
N GLU A 84 20.46 -4.56 7.62
CA GLU A 84 20.05 -3.93 8.88
C GLU A 84 19.29 -2.62 8.60
N LYS A 85 19.77 -1.81 7.65
CA LYS A 85 19.07 -0.59 7.21
C LYS A 85 17.72 -0.87 6.54
N LEU A 86 17.66 -1.87 5.65
CA LEU A 86 16.41 -2.31 5.03
C LEU A 86 15.41 -2.75 6.10
N PHE A 87 15.85 -3.56 7.06
CA PHE A 87 15.01 -4.03 8.14
C PHE A 87 14.50 -2.89 9.04
N SER A 88 15.36 -1.91 9.35
CA SER A 88 14.96 -0.70 10.07
C SER A 88 13.85 0.04 9.33
N HIS A 89 14.00 0.28 8.02
CA HIS A 89 12.97 0.94 7.22
C HIS A 89 11.69 0.10 7.08
N ILE A 90 11.78 -1.24 7.02
CA ILE A 90 10.61 -2.12 7.09
C ILE A 90 9.86 -1.91 8.41
N SER A 91 10.58 -1.84 9.54
CA SER A 91 10.00 -1.64 10.86
C SER A 91 9.32 -0.26 10.99
N SER A 92 9.96 0.80 10.51
CA SER A 92 9.38 2.14 10.45
C SER A 92 8.11 2.18 9.57
N ALA A 93 8.18 1.60 8.37
CA ALA A 93 7.02 1.54 7.48
C ALA A 93 5.86 0.75 8.09
N LEU A 94 6.12 -0.35 8.80
CA LEU A 94 5.09 -1.10 9.52
C LEU A 94 4.43 -0.28 10.61
N PHE A 95 5.22 0.50 11.36
CA PHE A 95 4.68 1.41 12.38
C PHE A 95 3.75 2.46 11.76
N GLU A 96 4.18 3.12 10.68
CA GLU A 96 3.35 4.10 9.95
C GLU A 96 2.03 3.50 9.42
N LEU A 97 2.09 2.26 8.92
CA LEU A 97 0.91 1.54 8.43
C LEU A 97 -0.05 1.21 9.58
N SER A 98 0.47 0.84 10.75
CA SER A 98 -0.37 0.56 11.93
C SER A 98 -1.09 1.81 12.43
N GLU A 99 -0.41 2.96 12.46
CA GLU A 99 -1.00 4.24 12.86
C GLU A 99 -2.08 4.71 11.87
N THR A 100 -1.86 4.52 10.57
CA THR A 100 -2.82 4.93 9.53
C THR A 100 -4.10 4.07 9.55
N THR A 101 -4.02 2.81 9.99
CA THR A 101 -5.21 1.96 10.15
C THR A 101 -6.10 2.37 11.34
N ASN A 102 -5.57 3.15 12.29
CA ASN A 102 -6.35 3.82 13.32
C ASN A 102 -6.96 5.11 12.74
N SER A 103 -7.95 4.91 11.87
CA SER A 103 -8.59 5.92 11.01
C SER A 103 -8.98 7.22 11.75
N VAL A 104 -8.28 8.32 11.47
CA VAL A 104 -8.83 9.66 11.60
C VAL A 104 -9.83 9.86 10.44
N PRO A 105 -11.11 10.19 10.68
CA PRO A 105 -12.08 10.36 9.61
C PRO A 105 -11.70 11.53 8.71
N LYS A 106 -11.49 11.27 7.41
CA LYS A 106 -11.36 12.34 6.41
C LYS A 106 -12.73 12.91 6.10
N ILE A 107 -12.95 14.16 6.52
CA ILE A 107 -14.15 14.93 6.18
C ILE A 107 -13.88 15.66 4.86
N LEU A 108 -14.72 15.46 3.85
CA LEU A 108 -14.70 16.22 2.61
C LEU A 108 -15.79 17.31 2.69
N LEU A 109 -15.40 18.58 2.59
CA LEU A 109 -16.32 19.72 2.61
C LEU A 109 -16.51 20.24 1.19
N THR A 110 -17.76 20.26 0.71
CA THR A 110 -18.12 20.91 -0.56
C THR A 110 -18.71 22.27 -0.25
N VAL A 111 -18.09 23.34 -0.76
CA VAL A 111 -18.61 24.72 -0.62
C VAL A 111 -19.37 25.06 -1.90
N GLU A 112 -20.69 25.21 -1.79
CA GLU A 112 -21.51 25.77 -2.87
C GLU A 112 -21.66 27.28 -2.67
N VAL A 113 -21.21 28.07 -3.64
CA VAL A 113 -21.39 29.53 -3.66
C VAL A 113 -22.49 29.86 -4.67
N LYS A 114 -23.65 30.32 -4.19
CA LYS A 114 -24.70 30.89 -5.04
C LYS A 114 -24.56 32.40 -5.07
N VAL A 115 -24.26 32.94 -6.25
CA VAL A 115 -24.30 34.39 -6.51
C VAL A 115 -25.73 34.73 -6.93
N GLY A 116 -26.44 35.50 -6.11
CA GLY A 116 -27.77 36.00 -6.42
C GLY A 116 -27.70 37.02 -7.56
N ASN A 117 -28.51 36.82 -8.59
CA ASN A 117 -28.67 37.79 -9.68
C ASN A 117 -29.97 38.54 -9.40
N ASP A 118 -29.88 39.77 -8.89
CA ASP A 118 -31.03 40.68 -8.85
C ASP A 118 -30.60 42.10 -9.20
N HIS A 119 -31.31 42.68 -10.16
CA HIS A 119 -31.15 44.07 -10.61
C HIS A 119 -32.09 44.94 -9.78
N ASP A 120 -31.64 45.49 -8.64
CA ASP A 120 -31.96 46.88 -8.24
C ASP A 120 -31.11 47.37 -7.05
N LYS A 121 -31.05 48.70 -6.93
CA LYS A 121 -30.12 49.53 -6.16
C LYS A 121 -29.97 49.20 -4.67
N GLY A 122 -28.70 49.19 -4.24
CA GLY A 122 -28.24 49.89 -3.03
C GLY A 122 -28.36 49.15 -1.70
N SER A 123 -27.52 48.13 -1.46
CA SER A 123 -27.02 47.77 -0.12
C SER A 123 -25.89 46.74 -0.25
N LEU A 124 -24.80 46.89 0.50
CA LEU A 124 -23.69 45.93 0.56
C LEU A 124 -24.14 44.67 1.32
N HIS A 125 -24.62 43.66 0.60
CA HIS A 125 -24.94 42.36 1.20
C HIS A 125 -23.76 41.40 1.07
N LEU A 126 -23.31 40.88 2.22
CA LEU A 126 -22.40 39.73 2.26
C LEU A 126 -23.13 38.47 1.77
N PRO A 127 -22.50 37.63 0.93
CA PRO A 127 -23.12 36.41 0.44
C PRO A 127 -23.37 35.42 1.60
N THR A 128 -24.57 34.84 1.65
CA THR A 128 -24.93 33.81 2.63
C THR A 128 -24.26 32.49 2.27
N THR A 129 -23.12 32.19 2.91
CA THR A 129 -22.42 30.91 2.78
C THR A 129 -23.12 29.84 3.59
N SER A 130 -23.65 28.80 2.93
CA SER A 130 -24.28 27.65 3.61
C SER A 130 -23.34 26.45 3.58
N ILE A 131 -22.94 25.94 4.74
CA ILE A 131 -22.07 24.76 4.85
C ILE A 131 -22.94 23.51 4.95
N HIS A 132 -22.90 22.63 3.94
CA HIS A 132 -23.55 21.32 4.00
C HIS A 132 -22.53 20.24 4.38
N LEU A 133 -22.71 19.63 5.54
CA LEU A 133 -21.94 18.48 5.98
C LEU A 133 -22.57 17.19 5.43
N LYS A 134 -21.97 16.59 4.40
CA LYS A 134 -22.29 15.21 3.98
C LYS A 134 -21.21 14.25 4.48
N GLN A 135 -21.60 13.37 5.38
CA GLN A 135 -20.81 12.18 5.72
C GLN A 135 -21.09 11.11 4.67
N ASP A 136 -20.17 10.91 3.73
CA ASP A 136 -20.22 9.74 2.87
C ASP A 136 -19.82 8.50 3.66
N LYS A 137 -20.75 7.55 3.80
CA LYS A 137 -20.41 6.18 4.21
C LYS A 137 -19.72 5.52 3.02
N TYR A 138 -18.42 5.30 3.12
CA TYR A 138 -17.66 4.57 2.11
C TYR A 138 -18.12 3.11 2.05
N ASP A 139 -19.06 2.81 1.16
CA ASP A 139 -19.39 1.45 0.77
C ASP A 139 -18.21 0.89 -0.04
N ARG A 140 -17.74 -0.32 0.32
CA ARG A 140 -16.64 -0.98 -0.38
C ARG A 140 -17.12 -1.41 -1.75
N ASP A 141 -16.97 -0.53 -2.74
CA ASP A 141 -17.26 -0.84 -4.12
C ASP A 141 -16.25 -1.87 -4.67
N ARG A 142 -16.68 -3.12 -4.63
CA ARG A 142 -15.98 -4.29 -5.13
C ARG A 142 -16.12 -4.28 -6.65
N LYS A 143 -15.27 -3.52 -7.36
CA LYS A 143 -15.18 -3.60 -8.82
C LYS A 143 -14.84 -5.03 -9.24
N LYS A 144 -15.88 -5.80 -9.63
CA LYS A 144 -15.72 -7.00 -10.45
C LYS A 144 -15.25 -6.53 -11.82
N VAL A 145 -13.96 -6.72 -12.10
CA VAL A 145 -13.45 -6.58 -13.45
C VAL A 145 -13.91 -7.82 -14.22
N HIS A 146 -14.72 -7.59 -15.25
CA HIS A 146 -15.14 -8.60 -16.21
C HIS A 146 -13.96 -8.81 -17.17
N GLU A 147 -13.26 -9.94 -17.08
CA GLU A 147 -12.26 -10.31 -18.08
C GLU A 147 -12.97 -10.71 -19.37
N VAL A 148 -12.93 -9.82 -20.36
CA VAL A 148 -13.28 -10.16 -21.74
C VAL A 148 -12.05 -10.82 -22.35
N GLY A 149 -12.09 -12.14 -22.52
CA GLY A 149 -11.03 -12.91 -23.14
C GLY A 149 -10.79 -12.49 -24.58
N GLY A 150 -9.68 -11.80 -24.83
CA GLY A 150 -9.18 -11.47 -26.16
C GLY A 150 -7.70 -11.83 -26.28
N LYS A 151 -7.39 -12.91 -27.02
CA LYS A 151 -6.03 -13.33 -27.36
C LYS A 151 -5.28 -12.19 -28.06
N THR A 152 -4.24 -11.63 -27.47
CA THR A 152 -3.30 -10.77 -28.20
C THR A 152 -2.25 -11.66 -28.87
N LYS A 153 -2.19 -11.58 -30.21
CA LYS A 153 -1.17 -12.25 -31.01
C LYS A 153 0.16 -11.51 -30.84
N GLY A 154 1.23 -12.25 -30.59
CA GLY A 154 2.58 -11.73 -30.50
C GLY A 154 3.03 -11.06 -31.80
N ALA A 155 3.85 -10.04 -31.64
CA ALA A 155 4.76 -9.53 -32.66
C ALA A 155 6.17 -9.59 -32.07
N CYS A 156 7.09 -10.08 -32.89
CA CYS A 156 8.50 -10.33 -32.59
C CYS A 156 9.28 -9.05 -32.31
#